data_AF-A0A9E1KWF3-F1
#
_entry.id   AF-A0A9E1KWF3-F1
#
_cell.length_a   1.000
_cell.length_b   1.000
_cell.length_c   1.000
_cell.angle_alpha   90.00
_cell.angle_beta   90.00
_cell.angle_gamma   90.00
#
_symmetry.space_group_name_H-M   'P 1'
#
loop_
_entity.id
_entity.type
_entity.pdbx_description
1 polymer ?
#
loop_
_entity_poly.entity_id
_entity_poly.type
_entity_poly.pdbx_seq_one_letter_code
_entity_poly.pdbx_strand_id
1 'polypeptide(L)'
;MRYVLFLVFSVLLIGSCNFTQSGQAEQQRLEAQQIAILACAEPRLMASFEFHKNAKDFLSSYYKTRKESELFFSWYAMEDSVHMAKSVRACWDKRNKHFLAAKNVFQKNRVLERLIVQNMRQYSQSQLSELYLEDYHNLFVRDIQ
;
A
#
# COMPACT_ATOMS: atom_id res chain seq x y z
N MET A 1 19.67 46.12 -52.60
CA MET A 1 19.30 44.69 -52.40
C MET A 1 20.26 43.98 -51.41
N ARG A 2 20.42 44.51 -50.19
CA ARG A 2 21.26 43.87 -49.14
C ARG A 2 20.52 43.70 -47.81
N TYR A 3 19.55 44.57 -47.52
CA TYR A 3 18.76 44.54 -46.30
C TYR A 3 17.57 43.57 -46.32
N VAL A 4 17.05 43.22 -47.51
CA VAL A 4 15.90 42.30 -47.63
C VAL A 4 16.31 40.85 -47.37
N LEU A 5 17.55 40.47 -47.71
CA LEU A 5 18.09 39.12 -47.46
C LEU A 5 18.35 38.85 -45.96
N PHE A 6 18.66 39.88 -45.17
CA PHE A 6 18.86 39.73 -43.73
C PHE A 6 17.56 39.54 -42.94
N LEU A 7 16.45 40.12 -43.41
CA LEU A 7 15.14 40.00 -42.76
C LEU A 7 14.45 38.65 -43.02
N VAL A 8 14.79 37.96 -44.11
CA VAL A 8 14.21 36.63 -44.39
C VAL A 8 14.94 35.53 -43.59
N PHE A 9 16.22 35.72 -43.29
CA PHE A 9 17.00 34.74 -42.52
C PHE A 9 16.68 34.75 -41.01
N SER A 10 16.22 35.87 -40.46
CA SER A 10 15.84 35.96 -39.04
C SER A 10 14.49 35.31 -38.72
N VAL A 11 13.56 35.24 -39.68
CA VAL A 11 12.22 34.63 -39.47
C VAL A 11 12.27 33.10 -39.50
N LEU A 12 13.22 32.50 -40.23
CA LEU A 12 13.38 31.05 -40.32
C LEU A 12 14.06 30.40 -39.08
N LEU A 13 14.74 31.18 -38.24
CA LEU A 13 15.38 30.68 -37.02
C LEU A 13 14.49 30.73 -35.77
N ILE A 14 13.38 31.47 -35.81
CA ILE A 14 12.46 31.61 -34.66
C ILE A 14 11.29 30.60 -34.75
N GLY A 15 11.06 30.00 -35.93
CA GLY A 15 9.97 29.04 -36.15
C GLY A 15 10.17 27.63 -35.56
N SER A 16 11.36 27.30 -35.08
CA SER A 16 11.73 25.91 -34.74
C SER A 16 11.72 25.60 -33.23
N CYS A 17 11.48 26.59 -32.36
CA CYS A 17 11.67 26.40 -30.91
C CYS A 17 10.39 26.10 -30.11
N ASN A 18 9.21 26.05 -30.73
CA ASN A 18 7.94 25.96 -29.98
C ASN A 18 7.29 24.56 -29.96
N PHE A 19 7.95 23.51 -30.46
CA PHE A 19 7.31 22.18 -30.61
C PHE A 19 7.80 21.09 -29.63
N THR A 20 8.68 21.39 -28.67
CA THR A 20 9.30 20.34 -27.82
C THR A 20 8.80 20.27 -26.37
N GLN A 21 8.04 21.25 -25.87
CA GLN A 21 7.63 21.24 -24.46
C GLN A 21 6.44 20.32 -24.14
N SER A 22 5.47 20.14 -25.05
CA SER A 22 4.32 19.24 -24.82
C SER A 22 4.70 17.76 -24.94
N GLY A 23 5.58 17.40 -25.88
CA GLY A 23 6.03 16.02 -26.09
C GLY A 23 6.89 15.48 -24.94
N GLN A 24 7.74 16.31 -24.32
CA GLN A 24 8.57 15.88 -23.19
C GLN A 24 7.76 15.57 -21.93
N ALA A 25 6.70 16.34 -21.66
CA ALA A 25 5.82 16.09 -20.50
C ALA A 25 4.99 14.81 -20.67
N GLU A 26 4.56 14.51 -21.90
CA GLU A 26 3.81 13.29 -22.22
C GLU A 26 4.72 12.05 -22.17
N GLN A 27 5.96 12.18 -22.64
CA GLN A 27 6.95 11.11 -22.60
C GLN A 27 7.44 10.82 -21.17
N GLN A 28 7.62 11.84 -20.33
CA GLN A 28 7.90 11.66 -18.89
C GLN A 28 6.72 11.01 -18.15
N ARG A 29 5.47 11.31 -18.53
CA ARG A 29 4.29 10.65 -17.94
C ARG A 29 4.21 9.18 -18.33
N LEU A 30 4.47 8.85 -19.60
CA LEU A 30 4.52 7.46 -20.07
C LEU A 30 5.66 6.67 -19.41
N GLU A 31 6.84 7.25 -19.26
CA GLU A 31 7.96 6.63 -18.56
C GLU A 31 7.65 6.46 -17.06
N ALA A 32 7.09 7.47 -16.40
CA ALA A 32 6.67 7.35 -15.00
C ALA A 32 5.58 6.27 -14.81
N GLN A 33 4.67 6.15 -15.78
CA GLN A 33 3.62 5.14 -15.78
C GLN A 33 4.18 3.73 -16.05
N GLN A 34 5.17 3.59 -16.95
CA GLN A 34 5.89 2.33 -17.16
C GLN A 34 6.73 1.94 -15.93
N ILE A 35 7.40 2.90 -15.28
CA ILE A 35 8.12 2.67 -14.02
C ILE A 35 7.15 2.26 -12.91
N ALA A 36 5.95 2.84 -12.86
CA ALA A 36 4.91 2.43 -11.91
C ALA A 36 4.38 1.01 -12.17
N ILE A 37 4.28 0.59 -13.44
CA ILE A 37 3.92 -0.80 -13.82
C ILE A 37 5.04 -1.78 -13.44
N LEU A 38 6.30 -1.34 -13.43
CA LEU A 38 7.46 -2.13 -13.03
C LEU A 38 7.71 -2.13 -11.50
N ALA A 39 7.15 -1.19 -10.75
CA ALA A 39 7.36 -1.04 -9.32
C ALA A 39 6.69 -2.15 -8.51
N CYS A 40 7.44 -2.83 -7.65
CA CYS A 40 6.98 -3.96 -6.83
C CYS A 40 7.01 -3.64 -5.34
N ALA A 41 8.13 -3.09 -4.85
CA ALA A 41 8.37 -2.93 -3.42
C ALA A 41 7.48 -1.85 -2.78
N GLU A 42 7.35 -0.70 -3.43
CA GLU A 42 6.61 0.45 -2.88
C GLU A 42 5.09 0.15 -2.76
N PRO A 43 4.39 -0.40 -3.79
CA PRO A 43 2.97 -0.71 -3.66
C PRO A 43 2.67 -1.75 -2.57
N ARG A 44 3.49 -2.81 -2.45
CA ARG A 44 3.34 -3.82 -1.39
C ARG A 44 3.54 -3.24 0.00
N LEU A 45 4.49 -2.31 0.15
CA LEU A 45 4.71 -1.62 1.41
C LEU A 45 3.54 -0.68 1.75
N MET A 46 2.99 0.03 0.77
CA MET A 46 1.80 0.87 0.97
C MET A 46 0.58 0.05 1.37
N ALA A 47 0.31 -1.06 0.68
CA ALA A 47 -0.74 -2.00 1.06
C ALA A 47 -0.54 -2.52 2.49
N SER A 48 0.69 -2.87 2.85
CA SER A 48 1.02 -3.28 4.23
C SER A 48 0.68 -2.21 5.27
N PHE A 49 0.96 -0.93 4.99
CA PHE A 49 0.58 0.16 5.89
C PHE A 49 -0.94 0.37 5.97
N GLU A 50 -1.65 0.22 4.87
CA GLU A 50 -3.11 0.31 4.82
C GLU A 50 -3.76 -0.80 5.64
N PHE A 51 -3.33 -2.04 5.46
CA PHE A 51 -3.80 -3.17 6.26
C PHE A 51 -3.52 -2.97 7.76
N HIS A 52 -2.34 -2.45 8.13
CA HIS A 52 -2.03 -2.12 9.54
C HIS A 52 -2.99 -1.08 10.10
N LYS A 53 -3.33 -0.07 9.29
CA LYS A 53 -4.30 0.96 9.67
C LYS A 53 -5.69 0.35 9.86
N ASN A 54 -6.16 -0.44 8.91
CA ASN A 54 -7.45 -1.12 8.99
C ASN A 54 -7.53 -2.02 10.24
N ALA A 55 -6.47 -2.76 10.53
CA ALA A 55 -6.38 -3.58 11.74
C ALA A 55 -6.58 -2.75 13.03
N LYS A 56 -5.92 -1.59 13.11
CA LYS A 56 -6.12 -0.66 14.24
C LYS A 56 -7.55 -0.10 14.28
N ASP A 57 -8.12 0.22 13.15
CA ASP A 57 -9.46 0.80 13.06
C ASP A 57 -10.51 -0.22 13.53
N PHE A 58 -10.38 -1.50 13.14
CA PHE A 58 -11.21 -2.59 13.66
C PHE A 58 -11.03 -2.82 15.17
N LEU A 59 -9.78 -2.83 15.67
CA LEU A 59 -9.54 -2.95 17.12
C LEU A 59 -10.14 -1.76 17.89
N SER A 60 -10.04 -0.55 17.33
CA SER A 60 -10.67 0.63 17.91
C SER A 60 -12.19 0.51 17.91
N SER A 61 -12.77 -0.03 16.84
CA SER A 61 -14.20 -0.33 16.77
C SER A 61 -14.60 -1.31 17.86
N TYR A 62 -13.81 -2.37 18.07
CA TYR A 62 -14.10 -3.38 19.10
C TYR A 62 -14.21 -2.74 20.49
N TYR A 63 -13.30 -1.82 20.82
CA TYR A 63 -13.38 -1.12 22.11
C TYR A 63 -14.62 -0.25 22.27
N LYS A 64 -15.25 0.17 21.17
CA LYS A 64 -16.50 0.95 21.18
C LYS A 64 -17.74 0.06 21.18
N THR A 65 -17.77 -0.99 20.36
CA THR A 65 -18.97 -1.79 20.10
C THR A 65 -19.02 -3.09 20.89
N ARG A 66 -17.86 -3.61 21.30
CA ARG A 66 -17.66 -4.92 21.93
C ARG A 66 -18.02 -6.12 21.05
N LYS A 67 -18.22 -5.94 19.75
CA LYS A 67 -18.50 -7.03 18.81
C LYS A 67 -17.25 -7.88 18.57
N GLU A 68 -17.31 -9.16 18.90
CA GLU A 68 -16.17 -10.07 18.75
C GLU A 68 -15.68 -10.15 17.29
N SER A 69 -16.59 -10.05 16.30
CA SER A 69 -16.25 -10.01 14.87
C SER A 69 -15.18 -8.97 14.51
N GLU A 70 -15.13 -7.84 15.22
CA GLU A 70 -14.17 -6.77 14.97
C GLU A 70 -12.75 -7.14 15.41
N LEU A 71 -12.59 -7.99 16.45
CA LEU A 71 -11.27 -8.55 16.80
C LEU A 71 -10.75 -9.47 15.70
N PHE A 72 -11.63 -10.23 15.06
CA PHE A 72 -11.26 -11.12 13.95
C PHE A 72 -10.86 -10.33 12.71
N PHE A 73 -11.65 -9.34 12.30
CA PHE A 73 -11.26 -8.45 11.20
C PHE A 73 -9.95 -7.70 11.49
N SER A 74 -9.74 -7.31 12.75
CA SER A 74 -8.47 -6.73 13.19
C SER A 74 -7.30 -7.70 13.04
N TRP A 75 -7.47 -8.96 13.46
CA TRP A 75 -6.47 -10.01 13.31
C TRP A 75 -6.09 -10.25 11.85
N TYR A 76 -7.06 -10.43 10.97
CA TYR A 76 -6.79 -10.69 9.54
C TYR A 76 -6.10 -9.53 8.86
N ALA A 77 -6.57 -8.29 9.08
CA ALA A 77 -5.90 -7.12 8.52
C ALA A 77 -4.46 -6.98 9.07
N MET A 78 -4.20 -7.40 10.30
CA MET A 78 -2.86 -7.41 10.88
C MET A 78 -1.97 -8.46 10.19
N GLU A 79 -2.47 -9.67 9.97
CA GLU A 79 -1.76 -10.72 9.24
C GLU A 79 -1.50 -10.35 7.78
N ASP A 80 -2.48 -9.79 7.06
CA ASP A 80 -2.33 -9.29 5.70
C ASP A 80 -1.27 -8.19 5.62
N SER A 81 -1.24 -7.30 6.61
CA SER A 81 -0.19 -6.29 6.74
C SER A 81 1.20 -6.94 6.84
N VAL A 82 1.35 -7.95 7.70
CA VAL A 82 2.61 -8.70 7.85
C VAL A 82 2.96 -9.44 6.56
N HIS A 83 2.00 -10.09 5.93
CA HIS A 83 2.19 -10.83 4.69
C HIS A 83 2.68 -9.91 3.56
N MET A 84 2.03 -8.76 3.38
CA MET A 84 2.45 -7.75 2.40
C MET A 84 3.86 -7.22 2.69
N ALA A 85 4.19 -6.90 3.96
CA ALA A 85 5.54 -6.48 4.34
C ALA A 85 6.60 -7.56 4.08
N LYS A 86 6.29 -8.84 4.32
CA LYS A 86 7.20 -9.98 4.03
C LYS A 86 7.44 -10.08 2.52
N SER A 87 6.41 -9.88 1.72
CA SER A 87 6.48 -10.02 0.26
C SER A 87 7.40 -8.98 -0.41
N VAL A 88 7.72 -7.86 0.25
CA VAL A 88 8.71 -6.86 -0.21
C VAL A 88 10.09 -7.49 -0.46
N ARG A 89 10.47 -8.54 0.29
CA ARG A 89 11.76 -9.22 0.13
C ARG A 89 11.92 -9.85 -1.26
N ALA A 90 10.81 -10.29 -1.86
CA ALA A 90 10.80 -10.90 -3.19
C ALA A 90 10.87 -9.87 -4.33
N CYS A 91 10.69 -8.58 -4.05
CA CYS A 91 10.75 -7.55 -5.08
C CYS A 91 12.18 -7.28 -5.55
N TRP A 92 12.32 -7.02 -6.85
CA TRP A 92 13.60 -6.72 -7.50
C TRP A 92 14.05 -5.27 -7.26
N ASP A 93 13.11 -4.34 -7.12
CA ASP A 93 13.31 -2.90 -6.90
C ASP A 93 13.46 -2.51 -5.41
N LYS A 94 13.55 -3.51 -4.51
CA LYS A 94 13.70 -3.27 -3.08
C LYS A 94 15.00 -2.52 -2.75
N ARG A 95 14.93 -1.64 -1.76
CA ARG A 95 16.04 -0.78 -1.29
C ARG A 95 16.05 -0.80 0.23
N ASN A 96 17.13 -0.30 0.84
CA ASN A 96 17.25 -0.24 2.31
C ASN A 96 16.06 0.46 2.98
N LYS A 97 15.51 1.52 2.37
CA LYS A 97 14.30 2.21 2.87
C LYS A 97 13.11 1.25 3.01
N HIS A 98 12.91 0.36 2.03
CA HIS A 98 11.80 -0.60 2.03
C HIS A 98 11.99 -1.66 3.12
N PHE A 99 13.22 -2.13 3.32
CA PHE A 99 13.53 -3.08 4.40
C PHE A 99 13.30 -2.49 5.79
N LEU A 100 13.77 -1.26 6.02
CA LEU A 100 13.56 -0.55 7.29
C LEU A 100 12.07 -0.30 7.55
N ALA A 101 11.33 0.09 6.52
CA ALA A 101 9.90 0.28 6.62
C ALA A 101 9.16 -1.03 6.94
N ALA A 102 9.46 -2.13 6.23
CA ALA A 102 8.88 -3.45 6.52
C ALA A 102 9.22 -3.92 7.95
N LYS A 103 10.45 -3.70 8.41
CA LYS A 103 10.86 -4.00 9.80
C LYS A 103 10.01 -3.22 10.82
N ASN A 104 9.78 -1.93 10.57
CA ASN A 104 8.94 -1.10 11.44
C ASN A 104 7.48 -1.62 11.46
N VAL A 105 6.94 -2.07 10.31
CA VAL A 105 5.61 -2.69 10.27
C VAL A 105 5.56 -3.95 11.11
N PHE A 106 6.54 -4.85 11.00
CA PHE A 106 6.58 -6.08 11.82
C PHE A 106 6.58 -5.77 13.31
N GLN A 107 7.35 -4.77 13.74
CA GLN A 107 7.39 -4.36 15.15
C GLN A 107 6.04 -3.83 15.62
N LYS A 108 5.38 -3.00 14.81
CA LYS A 108 4.04 -2.47 15.13
C LYS A 108 2.97 -3.55 15.15
N ASN A 109 2.97 -4.45 14.17
CA ASN A 109 2.02 -5.56 14.13
C ASN A 109 2.21 -6.53 15.30
N ARG A 110 3.44 -6.78 15.76
CA ARG A 110 3.67 -7.60 16.97
C ARG A 110 3.09 -6.96 18.25
N VAL A 111 2.99 -5.64 18.31
CA VAL A 111 2.28 -4.97 19.43
C VAL A 111 0.78 -5.15 19.24
N LEU A 112 0.29 -4.93 18.02
CA LEU A 112 -1.13 -5.02 17.69
C LEU A 112 -1.69 -6.44 17.90
N GLU A 113 -0.98 -7.46 17.43
CA GLU A 113 -1.24 -8.88 17.64
C GLU A 113 -1.48 -9.21 19.12
N ARG A 114 -0.57 -8.74 20.00
CA ARG A 114 -0.71 -8.94 21.45
C ARG A 114 -1.98 -8.30 22.00
N LEU A 115 -2.30 -7.08 21.56
CA LEU A 115 -3.51 -6.39 22.00
C LEU A 115 -4.78 -7.12 21.52
N ILE A 116 -4.80 -7.58 20.27
CA ILE A 116 -5.93 -8.33 19.71
C ILE A 116 -6.15 -9.63 20.49
N VAL A 117 -5.10 -10.44 20.64
CA VAL A 117 -5.17 -11.76 21.29
C VAL A 117 -5.54 -11.66 22.77
N GLN A 118 -5.06 -10.63 23.47
CA GLN A 118 -5.47 -10.36 24.86
C GLN A 118 -6.97 -10.09 25.01
N ASN A 119 -7.62 -9.60 23.95
CA ASN A 119 -9.05 -9.31 23.95
C ASN A 119 -9.90 -10.46 23.41
N MET A 120 -9.30 -11.46 22.74
CA MET A 120 -9.99 -12.68 22.33
C MET A 120 -10.23 -13.58 23.54
N ARG A 121 -11.44 -14.17 23.63
CA ARG A 121 -11.88 -15.00 24.78
C ARG A 121 -11.00 -16.23 25.05
N GLN A 122 -10.34 -16.78 24.03
CA GLN A 122 -9.39 -17.89 24.19
C GLN A 122 -8.19 -17.71 23.25
N TYR A 123 -6.99 -18.08 23.71
CA TYR A 123 -5.78 -18.02 22.86
C TYR A 123 -5.88 -18.94 21.63
N SER A 124 -6.64 -20.03 21.71
CA SER A 124 -6.96 -20.91 20.58
C SER A 124 -7.91 -20.29 19.56
N GLN A 125 -8.64 -19.22 19.91
CA GLN A 125 -9.59 -18.58 19.01
C GLN A 125 -8.88 -17.85 17.86
N SER A 126 -7.63 -17.37 18.04
CA SER A 126 -6.86 -16.83 16.92
C SER A 126 -6.55 -17.93 15.89
N GLN A 127 -6.15 -19.11 16.34
CA GLN A 127 -5.90 -20.29 15.49
C GLN A 127 -7.19 -20.82 14.85
N LEU A 128 -8.30 -20.84 15.59
CA LEU A 128 -9.61 -21.25 15.07
C LEU A 128 -10.14 -20.25 14.05
N SER A 129 -9.95 -18.95 14.28
CA SER A 129 -10.33 -17.97 13.27
C SER A 129 -9.59 -18.22 11.98
N GLU A 130 -8.27 -18.33 12.03
CA GLU A 130 -7.44 -18.62 10.85
C GLU A 130 -7.92 -19.85 10.05
N LEU A 131 -8.44 -20.88 10.74
CA LEU A 131 -8.96 -22.09 10.12
C LEU A 131 -10.34 -21.91 9.46
N TYR A 132 -11.19 -21.02 9.97
CA TYR A 132 -12.58 -20.83 9.54
C TYR A 132 -12.84 -19.46 8.90
N LEU A 133 -11.82 -18.79 8.35
CA LEU A 133 -11.91 -17.44 7.77
C LEU A 133 -13.16 -17.21 6.90
N GLU A 134 -13.48 -18.13 5.99
CA GLU A 134 -14.61 -17.99 5.05
C GLU A 134 -15.98 -18.23 5.72
N ASP A 135 -16.04 -19.07 6.74
CA ASP A 135 -17.27 -19.52 7.39
C ASP A 135 -17.47 -18.93 8.80
N TYR A 136 -16.55 -18.09 9.27
CA TYR A 136 -16.49 -17.65 10.67
C TYR A 136 -17.80 -16.98 11.09
N HIS A 137 -18.32 -16.09 10.23
CA HIS A 137 -19.56 -15.37 10.49
C HIS A 137 -20.77 -16.33 10.61
N ASN A 138 -20.75 -17.45 9.90
CA ASN A 138 -21.82 -18.44 9.88
C ASN A 138 -21.70 -19.44 11.04
N LEU A 139 -20.48 -19.82 11.42
CA LEU A 139 -20.21 -20.82 12.46
C LEU A 139 -20.30 -20.25 13.87
N PHE A 140 -19.90 -18.98 14.05
CA PHE A 140 -19.79 -18.35 15.36
C PHE A 140 -20.82 -17.24 15.58
N VAL A 141 -21.99 -17.32 14.93
CA VAL A 141 -23.10 -16.35 15.05
C VAL A 141 -23.45 -16.01 16.51
N ARG A 142 -23.34 -16.98 17.42
CA ARG A 142 -23.66 -16.79 18.83
C ARG A 142 -22.58 -16.08 19.62
N ASP A 143 -21.34 -16.08 19.14
CA ASP A 143 -20.19 -15.41 19.76
C ASP A 143 -20.05 -13.95 19.26
N ILE A 144 -20.74 -13.58 18.18
CA ILE A 144 -20.72 -12.24 17.57
C ILE A 144 -21.73 -11.27 18.22
N GLN A 145 -22.51 -11.72 19.22
CA GLN A 145 -23.50 -10.88 19.93
C GLN A 145 -22.87 -9.82 20.85
#